data_AF-A0A2L2T9W2-F1
#
_entry.id   AF-A0A2L2T9W2-F1
#
_cell.length_a   1.000
_cell.length_b   1.000
_cell.length_c   1.000
_cell.angle_alpha   90.00
_cell.angle_beta   90.00
_cell.angle_gamma   90.00
#
_symmetry.space_group_name_H-M   'P 1'
#
loop_
_entity.id
_entity.type
_entity.pdbx_description
1 polymer ?
#
loop_
_entity_poly.entity_id
_entity_poly.type
_entity_poly.pdbx_seq_one_letter_code
_entity_poly.pdbx_strand_id
1 'polypeptide(L)'
;MDFHSCSNVPSFNIAKKFHKFYFLNRDAITSGTRSIMEIRRAKYSPTIWFNRLVASSFIGLFFRLEGSSHPEEITGATFLNELRAGATTFAAMTYIIAASILSQTGGACIYDATNRNDCDKILSYATRKEEVRRDLVIATSAVAAISSFIFGLVTNLPITLAPGMGLNAYFAFQVVGYNGSGKIPYRVALTAVFLEGLIFVFFALTGIRQSLVKLIPSTIKIATGAGIGLFLAEISLSYGSGIGAITGGWNATPLAITGCPIEMINPDTQMCDWGSCQAQRQIWTAIFSGGISVAYLMAFRAKYAFLVGTLLVVVVSWPRETKIT
;
A
#
# COMPACT_ATOMS: atom_id res chain seq x y z
N MET A 1 -5.54 -10.99 -45.52
CA MET A 1 -4.51 -10.20 -46.21
C MET A 1 -3.44 -9.87 -45.19
N ASP A 2 -2.36 -10.63 -45.29
CA ASP A 2 -0.97 -10.36 -44.89
C ASP A 2 -0.64 -10.10 -43.42
N PHE A 3 -0.37 -11.22 -42.74
CA PHE A 3 0.61 -11.35 -41.67
C PHE A 3 2.02 -11.17 -42.24
N HIS A 4 2.73 -10.10 -41.89
CA HIS A 4 4.17 -10.09 -41.57
C HIS A 4 4.61 -8.67 -41.22
N SER A 5 5.47 -8.54 -40.20
CA SER A 5 6.15 -7.31 -39.78
C SER A 5 5.41 -6.37 -38.80
N CYS A 6 5.37 -6.77 -37.53
CA CYS A 6 5.43 -5.83 -36.39
C CYS A 6 5.97 -6.55 -35.14
N SER A 7 7.16 -7.15 -35.29
CA SER A 7 8.03 -7.52 -34.18
C SER A 7 8.75 -6.25 -33.70
N ASN A 8 8.07 -5.41 -32.92
CA ASN A 8 8.68 -4.41 -32.05
C ASN A 8 7.59 -3.80 -31.16
N VAL A 9 7.19 -4.57 -30.14
CA VAL A 9 6.42 -4.01 -29.02
C VAL A 9 7.44 -3.33 -28.10
N PRO A 10 7.46 -2.00 -27.96
CA PRO A 10 8.37 -1.36 -27.03
C PRO A 10 7.99 -1.78 -25.62
N SER A 11 8.92 -2.43 -24.94
CA SER A 11 8.88 -2.76 -23.53
C SER A 11 8.38 -1.55 -22.73
N PHE A 12 7.43 -1.83 -21.84
CA PHE A 12 6.76 -0.95 -20.88
C PHE A 12 7.67 0.19 -20.36
N ASN A 13 7.74 1.30 -21.10
CA ASN A 13 8.68 2.41 -20.87
C ASN A 13 8.01 3.60 -20.14
N ILE A 14 6.88 3.36 -19.50
CA ILE A 14 6.11 4.41 -18.79
C ILE A 14 6.91 4.91 -17.57
N ALA A 15 7.62 4.02 -16.88
CA ALA A 15 8.53 4.39 -15.78
C ALA A 15 9.71 5.25 -16.26
N LYS A 16 10.37 4.90 -17.39
CA LYS A 16 11.44 5.75 -17.93
C LYS A 16 10.92 7.09 -18.45
N LYS A 17 9.71 7.15 -19.01
CA LYS A 17 9.13 8.39 -19.56
C LYS A 17 8.72 9.37 -18.46
N PHE A 18 8.16 8.88 -17.35
CA PHE A 18 7.89 9.70 -16.17
C PHE A 18 9.18 10.13 -15.45
N HIS A 19 10.17 9.23 -15.32
CA HIS A 19 11.48 9.55 -14.75
C HIS A 19 12.22 10.63 -15.57
N LYS A 20 12.14 10.56 -16.90
CA LYS A 20 12.79 11.52 -17.82
C LYS A 20 12.13 12.91 -17.78
N PHE A 21 10.81 13.02 -17.60
CA PHE A 21 10.12 14.30 -17.48
C PHE A 21 10.37 14.99 -16.13
N TYR A 22 10.50 14.21 -15.04
CA TYR A 22 10.84 14.74 -13.71
C TYR A 22 12.30 15.20 -13.60
N PHE A 23 13.23 14.54 -14.30
CA PHE A 23 14.65 14.91 -14.30
C PHE A 23 15.00 16.05 -15.27
N LEU A 24 14.38 16.14 -16.45
CA LEU A 24 14.68 17.22 -17.39
C LEU A 24 14.34 18.62 -16.82
N ASN A 25 13.31 18.73 -15.98
CA ASN A 25 13.00 19.96 -15.25
C ASN A 25 13.91 20.20 -14.01
N ARG A 26 14.61 19.17 -13.53
CA ARG A 26 15.54 19.27 -12.40
C ARG A 26 16.86 19.93 -12.81
N ASP A 27 17.34 19.65 -14.02
CA ASP A 27 18.65 20.13 -14.48
C ASP A 27 18.62 21.58 -14.99
N ALA A 28 17.48 22.03 -15.55
CA ALA A 28 17.32 23.40 -16.04
C ALA A 28 17.22 24.46 -14.93
N ILE A 29 16.86 24.08 -13.70
CA ILE A 29 16.65 25.02 -12.58
C ILE A 29 17.89 25.13 -11.67
N THR A 30 18.82 24.17 -11.73
CA THR A 30 20.03 24.16 -10.85
C THR A 30 21.32 24.67 -11.49
N SER A 31 21.30 25.10 -12.75
CA SER A 31 22.52 25.49 -13.50
C SER A 31 22.97 26.94 -13.28
N GLY A 32 22.10 27.81 -12.74
CA GLY A 32 22.47 29.18 -12.36
C GLY A 32 22.98 29.23 -10.93
N THR A 33 24.21 29.69 -10.73
CA THR A 33 24.85 30.03 -9.43
C THR A 33 25.23 28.87 -8.49
N ARG A 34 26.38 28.22 -8.73
CA ARG A 34 27.19 27.67 -7.62
C ARG A 34 28.64 28.11 -7.73
N SER A 35 29.17 28.62 -6.62
CA SER A 35 30.55 29.09 -6.51
C SER A 35 31.54 27.92 -6.44
N ILE A 36 32.78 28.13 -6.88
CA ILE A 36 33.88 27.12 -6.85
C ILE A 36 34.11 26.56 -5.42
N MET A 37 33.76 27.33 -4.38
CA MET A 37 33.82 26.89 -2.98
C MET A 37 32.71 25.89 -2.59
N GLU A 38 31.50 26.02 -3.14
CA GLU A 38 30.44 25.01 -2.95
C GLU A 38 30.76 23.69 -3.66
N ILE A 39 31.47 23.76 -4.80
CA ILE A 39 31.93 22.57 -5.53
C ILE A 39 32.96 21.79 -4.69
N ARG A 40 33.87 22.47 -3.98
CA ARG A 40 34.82 21.79 -3.06
C ARG A 40 34.12 21.23 -1.82
N ARG A 41 33.14 21.94 -1.25
CA ARG A 41 32.38 21.48 -0.06
C ARG A 41 31.48 20.28 -0.38
N ALA A 42 30.91 20.20 -1.57
CA ALA A 42 30.14 19.06 -2.05
C ALA A 42 30.97 17.77 -2.18
N LYS A 43 32.30 17.87 -2.35
CA LYS A 43 33.20 16.71 -2.46
C LYS A 43 33.41 15.99 -1.12
N TYR A 44 33.08 16.62 0.01
CA TYR A 44 33.29 16.12 1.38
C TYR A 44 32.00 15.97 2.21
N SER A 45 30.84 15.82 1.57
CA SER A 45 29.65 15.39 2.32
C SER A 45 29.84 13.91 2.73
N PRO A 46 29.64 13.54 4.01
CA PRO A 46 29.76 12.15 4.46
C PRO A 46 28.84 11.21 3.68
N THR A 47 27.69 11.71 3.22
CA THR A 47 26.75 10.96 2.38
C THR A 47 27.30 10.60 1.00
N ILE A 48 28.05 11.52 0.37
CA ILE A 48 28.63 11.31 -0.97
C ILE A 48 29.82 10.36 -0.88
N TRP A 49 30.63 10.49 0.17
CA TRP A 49 31.73 9.56 0.45
C TRP A 49 31.21 8.14 0.68
N PHE A 50 30.18 7.97 1.53
CA PHE A 50 29.60 6.66 1.82
C PHE A 50 28.98 6.02 0.57
N ASN A 51 28.23 6.80 -0.22
CA ASN A 51 27.67 6.31 -1.48
C ASN A 51 28.74 5.84 -2.46
N ARG A 52 29.87 6.57 -2.58
CA ARG A 52 30.98 6.16 -3.45
C ARG A 52 31.68 4.90 -2.96
N LEU A 53 31.88 4.78 -1.65
CA LEU A 53 32.49 3.60 -1.05
C LEU A 53 31.65 2.34 -1.31
N VAL A 54 30.32 2.45 -1.17
CA VAL A 54 29.40 1.36 -1.49
C VAL A 54 29.33 1.11 -3.00
N ALA A 55 29.33 2.15 -3.83
CA ALA A 55 29.32 2.01 -5.29
C ALA A 55 30.56 1.27 -5.82
N SER A 56 31.74 1.48 -5.23
CA SER A 56 32.97 0.76 -5.58
C SER A 56 33.03 -0.69 -5.08
N SER A 57 32.07 -1.12 -4.26
CA SER A 57 32.05 -2.48 -3.71
C SER A 57 31.33 -3.47 -4.62
N PHE A 58 31.43 -4.77 -4.31
CA PHE A 58 30.68 -5.83 -5.01
C PHE A 58 29.16 -5.57 -5.02
N ILE A 59 28.63 -4.96 -3.95
CA ILE A 59 27.21 -4.57 -3.86
C ILE A 59 26.87 -3.52 -4.92
N GLY A 60 27.75 -2.55 -5.15
CA GLY A 60 27.56 -1.54 -6.19
C GLY A 60 27.54 -2.13 -7.59
N LEU A 61 28.44 -3.08 -7.85
CA LEU A 61 28.48 -3.80 -9.12
C LEU A 61 27.24 -4.68 -9.33
N PHE A 62 26.81 -5.41 -8.28
CA PHE A 62 25.63 -6.27 -8.32
C PHE A 62 24.36 -5.47 -8.57
N PHE A 63 24.12 -4.37 -7.83
CA PHE A 63 22.92 -3.53 -7.96
C PHE A 63 23.02 -2.42 -9.01
N ARG A 64 24.07 -2.41 -9.84
CA ARG A 64 24.27 -1.44 -10.94
C ARG A 64 24.18 0.02 -10.47
N LEU A 65 24.76 0.31 -9.30
CA LEU A 65 24.73 1.63 -8.68
C LEU A 65 25.56 2.64 -9.50
N GLU A 66 25.22 3.92 -9.38
CA GLU A 66 25.95 5.02 -10.03
C GLU A 66 27.43 5.04 -9.59
N GLY A 67 28.35 4.93 -10.55
CA GLY A 67 29.80 4.88 -10.27
C GLY A 67 30.36 3.50 -9.95
N SER A 68 29.58 2.43 -10.16
CA SER A 68 30.01 1.03 -9.96
C SER A 68 30.83 0.43 -11.11
N SER A 69 31.18 1.22 -12.13
CA SER A 69 31.87 0.78 -13.36
C SER A 69 31.16 -0.32 -14.16
N HIS A 70 29.89 -0.62 -13.83
CA HIS A 70 29.06 -1.59 -14.55
C HIS A 70 28.65 -1.01 -15.93
N PRO A 71 28.66 -1.81 -17.02
CA PRO A 71 28.34 -1.31 -18.37
C PRO A 71 26.89 -0.82 -18.52
N GLU A 72 25.98 -1.34 -17.68
CA GLU A 72 24.57 -0.91 -17.59
C GLU A 72 24.27 -0.18 -16.27
N GLU A 73 25.01 0.87 -15.95
CA GLU A 73 24.77 1.65 -14.72
C GLU A 73 23.44 2.43 -14.75
N ILE A 74 22.79 2.52 -13.59
CA ILE A 74 21.56 3.30 -13.43
C ILE A 74 21.92 4.69 -12.90
N THR A 75 21.77 5.71 -13.73
CA THR A 75 22.07 7.11 -13.34
C THR A 75 21.10 7.61 -12.26
N GLY A 76 21.63 8.14 -11.16
CA GLY A 76 20.86 8.63 -10.01
C GLY A 76 20.57 7.60 -8.91
N ALA A 77 20.87 6.31 -9.16
CA ALA A 77 20.71 5.22 -8.19
C ALA A 77 21.93 5.16 -7.26
N THR A 78 21.81 5.79 -6.10
CA THR A 78 22.81 5.72 -5.02
C THR A 78 22.26 4.91 -3.86
N PHE A 79 23.13 4.25 -3.11
CA PHE A 79 22.71 3.38 -2.00
C PHE A 79 21.75 4.07 -1.02
N LEU A 80 22.04 5.31 -0.60
CA LEU A 80 21.16 6.06 0.29
C LEU A 80 19.83 6.47 -0.36
N ASN A 81 19.79 6.72 -1.67
CA ASN A 81 18.55 7.01 -2.39
C ASN A 81 17.65 5.76 -2.46
N GLU A 82 18.24 4.61 -2.76
CA GLU A 82 17.54 3.33 -2.83
C GLU A 82 17.06 2.88 -1.44
N LEU A 83 17.90 3.03 -0.40
CA LEU A 83 17.51 2.75 0.98
C LEU A 83 16.34 3.63 1.42
N ARG A 84 16.35 4.91 1.04
CA ARG A 84 15.23 5.83 1.30
C ARG A 84 13.97 5.43 0.56
N ALA A 85 14.09 5.07 -0.73
CA ALA A 85 12.95 4.60 -1.51
C ALA A 85 12.35 3.35 -0.84
N GLY A 86 13.18 2.36 -0.51
CA GLY A 86 12.76 1.15 0.21
C GLY A 86 12.10 1.44 1.56
N ALA A 87 12.64 2.36 2.36
CA ALA A 87 12.03 2.75 3.63
C ALA A 87 10.63 3.37 3.47
N THR A 88 10.43 4.20 2.43
CA THR A 88 9.09 4.73 2.13
C THR A 88 8.12 3.65 1.67
N THR A 89 8.59 2.69 0.86
CA THR A 89 7.76 1.56 0.41
C THR A 89 7.40 0.62 1.56
N PHE A 90 8.34 0.39 2.48
CA PHE A 90 8.11 -0.39 3.71
C PHE A 90 7.04 0.24 4.58
N ALA A 91 7.10 1.56 4.80
CA ALA A 91 6.08 2.27 5.57
C ALA A 91 4.69 2.17 4.93
N ALA A 92 4.59 2.37 3.61
CA ALA A 92 3.34 2.23 2.87
C ALA A 92 2.77 0.80 2.95
N MET A 93 3.64 -0.19 2.82
CA MET A 93 3.29 -1.61 2.81
C MET A 93 2.83 -2.11 4.18
N THR A 94 3.46 -1.64 5.25
CA THR A 94 3.12 -2.02 6.63
C THR A 94 1.67 -1.66 6.97
N TYR A 95 1.22 -0.48 6.55
CA TYR A 95 -0.18 -0.06 6.73
C TYR A 95 -1.15 -0.98 5.98
N ILE A 96 -0.84 -1.32 4.73
CA ILE A 96 -1.67 -2.19 3.89
C ILE A 96 -1.82 -3.58 4.50
N ILE A 97 -0.73 -4.17 5.01
CA ILE A 97 -0.77 -5.49 5.65
C ILE A 97 -1.56 -5.45 6.95
N ALA A 98 -1.41 -4.38 7.75
CA ALA A 98 -2.15 -4.21 9.00
C ALA A 98 -3.67 -4.11 8.78
N ALA A 99 -4.11 -3.63 7.62
CA ALA A 99 -5.52 -3.49 7.28
C ALA A 99 -6.20 -4.80 6.83
N SER A 100 -5.67 -5.99 7.16
CA SER A 100 -6.16 -7.30 6.72
C SER A 100 -7.69 -7.47 6.86
N ILE A 101 -8.41 -7.27 5.75
CA ILE A 101 -9.88 -7.37 5.64
C ILE A 101 -10.32 -8.84 5.79
N LEU A 102 -9.42 -9.78 5.52
CA LEU A 102 -9.67 -11.22 5.66
C LEU A 102 -10.06 -11.62 7.09
N SER A 103 -9.65 -10.87 8.11
CA SER A 103 -10.10 -11.16 9.48
C SER A 103 -11.59 -10.84 9.71
N GLN A 104 -12.19 -10.00 8.87
CA GLN A 104 -13.61 -9.62 8.98
C GLN A 104 -14.55 -10.73 8.51
N THR A 105 -14.09 -11.68 7.70
CA THR A 105 -14.87 -12.90 7.43
C THR A 105 -15.04 -13.74 8.68
N GLY A 106 -14.17 -13.58 9.68
CA GLY A 106 -14.12 -14.40 10.88
C GLY A 106 -13.87 -15.89 10.58
N GLY A 107 -13.50 -16.66 11.59
CA GLY A 107 -13.70 -18.10 11.52
C GLY A 107 -15.19 -18.42 11.43
N ALA A 108 -15.57 -19.63 11.02
CA ALA A 108 -16.97 -20.02 11.07
C ALA A 108 -17.50 -19.80 12.50
N CYS A 109 -18.57 -19.00 12.68
CA CYS A 109 -19.28 -18.98 13.94
C CYS A 109 -19.80 -20.39 14.22
N ILE A 110 -19.20 -21.06 15.20
CA ILE A 110 -19.58 -22.41 15.62
C ILE A 110 -20.84 -22.36 16.52
N TYR A 111 -21.14 -21.20 17.11
CA TYR A 111 -22.36 -21.02 17.89
C TYR A 111 -23.55 -20.80 16.97
N ASP A 112 -24.62 -21.55 17.25
CA ASP A 112 -25.90 -21.52 16.56
C ASP A 112 -26.67 -20.23 16.92
N ALA A 113 -26.15 -19.10 16.48
CA ALA A 113 -26.89 -17.84 16.51
C ALA A 113 -27.86 -17.87 15.33
N THR A 114 -29.15 -17.69 15.60
CA THR A 114 -30.22 -17.50 14.61
C THR A 114 -29.87 -16.41 13.58
N ASN A 115 -28.97 -15.47 13.93
CA ASN A 115 -28.33 -14.52 13.02
C ASN A 115 -26.79 -14.56 13.15
N ARG A 116 -26.10 -14.91 12.06
CA ARG A 116 -24.63 -14.93 11.94
C ARG A 116 -23.95 -13.56 12.18
N ASN A 117 -24.72 -12.48 12.08
CA ASN A 117 -24.25 -11.11 12.26
C ASN A 117 -24.08 -10.71 13.74
N ASP A 118 -24.73 -11.41 14.67
CA ASP A 118 -24.64 -11.12 16.10
C ASP A 118 -23.40 -11.74 16.77
N CYS A 119 -22.60 -12.54 16.03
CA CYS A 119 -21.42 -13.20 16.58
C CYS A 119 -20.39 -12.23 17.18
N ASP A 120 -20.30 -11.00 16.67
CA ASP A 120 -19.33 -10.02 17.17
C ASP A 120 -19.67 -9.50 18.58
N LYS A 121 -20.91 -9.68 19.05
CA LYS A 121 -21.32 -9.33 20.43
C LYS A 121 -20.80 -10.34 21.45
N ILE A 122 -20.39 -11.53 21.00
CA ILE A 122 -19.88 -12.58 21.88
C ILE A 122 -18.39 -12.31 22.15
N LEU A 123 -18.06 -11.97 23.39
CA LEU A 123 -16.69 -11.63 23.80
C LEU A 123 -15.67 -12.73 23.41
N SER A 124 -16.03 -14.01 23.56
CA SER A 124 -15.15 -15.15 23.23
C SER A 124 -14.91 -15.35 21.73
N TYR A 125 -15.79 -14.83 20.87
CA TYR A 125 -15.61 -14.84 19.42
C TYR A 125 -14.76 -13.63 18.98
N ALA A 126 -15.01 -12.46 19.57
CA ALA A 126 -14.23 -11.25 19.32
C ALA A 126 -12.73 -11.44 19.63
N THR A 127 -12.38 -12.05 20.77
CA THR A 127 -10.97 -12.34 21.12
C THR A 127 -10.31 -13.27 20.10
N ARG A 128 -10.99 -14.36 19.70
CA ARG A 128 -10.46 -15.30 18.69
C ARG A 128 -10.31 -14.66 17.31
N LYS A 129 -11.22 -13.77 16.93
CA LYS A 129 -11.15 -13.02 15.67
C LYS A 129 -9.91 -12.12 15.63
N GLU A 130 -9.56 -11.52 16.76
CA GLU A 130 -8.33 -10.72 16.90
C GLU A 130 -7.06 -11.58 16.86
N GLU A 131 -7.06 -12.78 17.45
CA GLU A 131 -5.94 -13.73 17.31
C GLU A 131 -5.72 -14.12 15.85
N VAL A 132 -6.78 -14.51 15.13
CA VAL A 132 -6.71 -14.84 13.69
C VAL A 132 -6.23 -13.64 12.87
N ARG A 133 -6.67 -12.43 13.21
CA ARG A 133 -6.19 -11.20 12.55
C ARG A 133 -4.68 -11.06 12.69
N ARG A 134 -4.13 -11.26 13.90
CA ARG A 134 -2.69 -11.18 14.16
C ARG A 134 -1.93 -12.26 13.41
N ASP A 135 -2.41 -13.49 13.43
CA ASP A 135 -1.78 -14.61 12.71
C ASP A 135 -1.74 -14.37 11.20
N LEU A 136 -2.83 -13.87 10.61
CA LEU A 136 -2.87 -13.52 9.19
C LEU A 136 -1.92 -12.38 8.84
N VAL A 137 -1.81 -11.36 9.69
CA VAL A 137 -0.86 -10.25 9.50
C VAL A 137 0.59 -10.75 9.56
N ILE A 138 0.91 -11.62 10.53
CA ILE A 138 2.25 -12.19 10.68
C ILE A 138 2.58 -13.10 9.48
N ALA A 139 1.68 -14.01 9.10
CA ALA A 139 1.89 -14.90 7.96
C ALA A 139 2.07 -14.11 6.65
N THR A 140 1.22 -13.10 6.41
CA THR A 140 1.26 -12.28 5.20
C THR A 140 2.52 -11.42 5.13
N SER A 141 2.94 -10.84 6.25
CA SER A 141 4.18 -10.05 6.31
C SER A 141 5.42 -10.90 6.08
N ALA A 142 5.48 -12.11 6.66
CA ALA A 142 6.57 -13.06 6.43
C ALA A 142 6.67 -13.46 4.95
N VAL A 143 5.54 -13.83 4.32
CA VAL A 143 5.51 -14.22 2.90
C VAL A 143 5.86 -13.03 1.99
N ALA A 144 5.37 -11.82 2.28
CA ALA A 144 5.68 -10.61 1.51
C ALA A 144 7.17 -10.24 1.62
N ALA A 145 7.78 -10.39 2.80
CA ALA A 145 9.20 -10.14 3.01
C ALA A 145 10.07 -11.14 2.24
N ILE A 146 9.77 -12.44 2.36
CA ILE A 146 10.52 -13.50 1.68
C ILE A 146 10.39 -13.36 0.15
N SER A 147 9.17 -13.15 -0.36
CA SER A 147 8.94 -13.00 -1.80
C SER A 147 9.61 -11.75 -2.37
N SER A 148 9.53 -10.60 -1.70
CA SER A 148 10.20 -9.37 -2.13
C SER A 148 11.72 -9.53 -2.10
N PHE A 149 12.26 -10.21 -1.09
CA PHE A 149 13.71 -10.45 -0.96
C PHE A 149 14.23 -11.36 -2.09
N ILE A 150 13.57 -12.50 -2.33
CA ILE A 150 13.94 -13.43 -3.39
C ILE A 150 13.81 -12.74 -4.76
N PHE A 151 12.71 -12.02 -5.00
CA PHE A 151 12.50 -11.31 -6.26
C PHE A 151 13.57 -10.24 -6.49
N GLY A 152 13.90 -9.45 -5.47
CA GLY A 152 14.94 -8.44 -5.53
C GLY A 152 16.33 -9.01 -5.80
N LEU A 153 16.70 -10.12 -5.17
CA LEU A 153 18.00 -10.76 -5.39
C LEU A 153 18.11 -11.44 -6.77
N VAL A 154 17.06 -12.10 -7.23
CA VAL A 154 17.10 -12.86 -8.49
C VAL A 154 16.96 -11.95 -9.70
N THR A 155 16.10 -10.93 -9.63
CA THR A 155 15.80 -10.07 -10.78
C THR A 155 16.55 -8.75 -10.77
N ASN A 156 17.12 -8.36 -9.62
CA ASN A 156 17.81 -7.09 -9.44
C ASN A 156 16.95 -5.87 -9.86
N LEU A 157 15.64 -5.98 -9.62
CA LEU A 157 14.66 -4.94 -9.90
C LEU A 157 14.06 -4.42 -8.59
N PRO A 158 13.94 -3.09 -8.41
CA PRO A 158 13.40 -2.48 -7.19
C PRO A 158 11.87 -2.56 -7.18
N ILE A 159 11.32 -3.76 -7.01
CA ILE A 159 9.88 -4.02 -6.96
C ILE A 159 9.56 -4.76 -5.67
N THR A 160 8.64 -4.20 -4.88
CA THR A 160 8.08 -4.85 -3.70
C THR A 160 6.84 -5.67 -4.07
N LEU A 161 6.73 -6.86 -3.49
CA LEU A 161 5.62 -7.77 -3.73
C LEU A 161 4.67 -7.74 -2.53
N ALA A 162 3.38 -7.56 -2.82
CA ALA A 162 2.33 -7.36 -1.84
C ALA A 162 1.08 -8.17 -2.20
N PRO A 163 0.28 -8.60 -1.21
CA PRO A 163 -1.04 -9.13 -1.48
C PRO A 163 -1.97 -8.03 -2.03
N GLY A 164 -2.80 -8.38 -3.01
CA GLY A 164 -3.79 -7.47 -3.57
C GLY A 164 -4.98 -7.28 -2.63
N MET A 165 -5.07 -6.12 -1.95
CA MET A 165 -6.18 -5.84 -1.02
C MET A 165 -7.58 -5.87 -1.65
N GLY A 166 -7.70 -5.56 -2.94
CA GLY A 166 -8.98 -5.63 -3.64
C GLY A 166 -9.52 -7.06 -3.77
N LEU A 167 -8.65 -8.04 -4.02
CA LEU A 167 -9.02 -9.46 -4.06
C LEU A 167 -9.38 -9.97 -2.66
N ASN A 168 -8.69 -9.49 -1.63
CA ASN A 168 -9.01 -9.80 -0.23
C ASN A 168 -10.42 -9.30 0.14
N ALA A 169 -10.80 -8.10 -0.29
CA ALA A 169 -12.13 -7.55 -0.06
C ALA A 169 -13.22 -8.31 -0.85
N TYR A 170 -12.96 -8.64 -2.12
CA TYR A 170 -13.87 -9.47 -2.91
C TYR A 170 -14.08 -10.85 -2.26
N PHE A 171 -13.00 -11.51 -1.86
CA PHE A 171 -13.07 -12.79 -1.16
C PHE A 171 -13.87 -12.67 0.15
N ALA A 172 -13.60 -11.63 0.93
CA ALA A 172 -14.20 -11.45 2.24
C ALA A 172 -15.69 -11.12 2.20
N PHE A 173 -16.10 -10.17 1.36
CA PHE A 173 -17.46 -9.68 1.34
C PHE A 173 -18.35 -10.37 0.32
N GLN A 174 -17.81 -10.75 -0.86
CA GLN A 174 -18.63 -11.28 -1.95
C GLN A 174 -18.67 -12.81 -1.99
N VAL A 175 -17.57 -13.49 -1.64
CA VAL A 175 -17.49 -14.96 -1.71
C VAL A 175 -17.95 -15.59 -0.38
N VAL A 176 -17.28 -15.21 0.72
CA VAL A 176 -17.51 -15.80 2.04
C VAL A 176 -18.59 -15.03 2.83
N GLY A 177 -18.68 -13.72 2.63
CA GLY A 177 -19.58 -12.85 3.39
C GLY A 177 -19.10 -12.57 4.82
N TYR A 178 -19.68 -11.56 5.44
CA TYR A 178 -19.35 -11.15 6.80
C TYR A 178 -19.62 -12.28 7.80
N ASN A 179 -18.65 -12.63 8.66
CA ASN A 179 -18.73 -13.77 9.60
C ASN A 179 -19.11 -15.13 8.94
N GLY A 180 -18.84 -15.29 7.63
CA GLY A 180 -19.19 -16.50 6.88
C GLY A 180 -20.70 -16.67 6.65
N SER A 181 -21.43 -15.56 6.52
CA SER A 181 -22.86 -15.51 6.17
C SER A 181 -23.14 -15.79 4.68
N GLY A 182 -22.10 -15.84 3.84
CA GLY A 182 -22.22 -16.10 2.42
C GLY A 182 -22.58 -17.55 2.09
N LYS A 183 -22.90 -17.79 0.82
CA LYS A 183 -23.32 -19.09 0.31
C LYS A 183 -22.20 -20.14 0.30
N ILE A 184 -20.94 -19.70 0.33
CA ILE A 184 -19.76 -20.56 0.17
C ILE A 184 -19.00 -20.64 1.49
N PRO A 185 -18.77 -21.84 2.05
CA PRO A 185 -18.01 -21.98 3.28
C PRO A 185 -16.53 -21.62 3.06
N TYR A 186 -15.92 -21.02 4.08
CA TYR A 186 -14.53 -20.53 4.06
C TYR A 186 -13.51 -21.59 3.58
N ARG A 187 -13.69 -22.86 3.99
CA ARG A 187 -12.81 -23.97 3.57
C ARG A 187 -12.86 -24.19 2.05
N VAL A 188 -14.04 -24.16 1.44
CA VAL A 188 -14.20 -24.34 -0.01
C VAL A 188 -13.63 -23.14 -0.77
N ALA A 189 -13.86 -21.93 -0.26
CA ALA A 189 -13.30 -20.72 -0.83
C ALA A 189 -11.75 -20.74 -0.82
N LEU A 190 -11.12 -21.16 0.28
CA LEU A 190 -9.66 -21.30 0.35
C LEU A 190 -9.11 -22.37 -0.59
N THR A 191 -9.80 -23.51 -0.76
CA THR A 191 -9.38 -24.53 -1.74
C THR A 191 -9.43 -24.01 -3.17
N ALA A 192 -10.42 -23.16 -3.50
CA ALA A 192 -10.50 -22.54 -4.81
C ALA A 192 -9.34 -21.56 -5.04
N VAL A 193 -8.98 -20.75 -4.05
CA VAL A 193 -7.81 -19.83 -4.13
C VAL A 193 -6.50 -20.60 -4.27
N PHE A 194 -6.35 -21.72 -3.57
CA PHE A 194 -5.17 -22.57 -3.72
C PHE A 194 -5.04 -23.14 -5.16
N LEU A 195 -6.14 -23.62 -5.73
CA LEU A 195 -6.18 -24.10 -7.12
C LEU A 195 -5.94 -22.98 -8.13
N GLU A 196 -6.51 -21.79 -7.90
CA GLU A 196 -6.26 -20.60 -8.72
C GLU A 196 -4.78 -20.20 -8.73
N GLY A 197 -4.11 -20.27 -7.57
CA GLY A 197 -2.67 -20.07 -7.46
C GLY A 197 -1.86 -21.09 -8.28
N LEU A 198 -2.23 -22.37 -8.28
CA LEU A 198 -1.56 -23.40 -9.10
C LEU A 198 -1.76 -23.15 -10.61
N ILE A 199 -2.97 -22.76 -11.01
CA ILE A 199 -3.26 -22.38 -12.41
C ILE A 199 -2.46 -21.14 -12.80
N PHE A 200 -2.33 -20.16 -11.90
CA PHE A 200 -1.54 -18.96 -12.15
C PHE A 200 -0.04 -19.29 -12.33
N VAL A 201 0.51 -20.21 -11.54
CA VAL A 201 1.89 -20.70 -11.73
C VAL A 201 2.04 -21.38 -13.09
N PHE A 202 1.08 -22.20 -13.49
CA PHE A 202 1.08 -22.82 -14.82
C PHE A 202 1.05 -21.77 -15.96
N PHE A 203 0.24 -20.72 -15.83
CA PHE A 203 0.22 -19.60 -16.79
C PHE A 203 1.47 -18.74 -16.78
N ALA A 204 2.14 -18.62 -15.63
CA ALA A 204 3.42 -17.93 -15.52
C ALA A 204 4.53 -18.71 -16.25
N LEU A 205 4.56 -20.04 -16.13
CA LEU A 205 5.54 -20.90 -16.78
C LEU A 205 5.34 -20.99 -18.31
N THR A 206 4.10 -20.99 -18.77
CA THR A 206 3.76 -21.06 -20.21
C THR A 206 3.90 -19.71 -20.93
N GLY A 207 4.22 -18.62 -20.23
CA GLY A 207 4.42 -17.29 -20.83
C GLY A 207 3.13 -16.56 -21.26
N ILE A 208 1.97 -17.20 -21.08
CA ILE A 208 0.65 -16.66 -21.47
C ILE A 208 0.33 -15.34 -20.78
N ARG A 209 0.90 -15.10 -19.58
CA ARG A 209 0.75 -13.85 -18.83
C ARG A 209 1.00 -12.60 -19.68
N GLN A 210 2.00 -12.62 -20.56
CA GLN A 210 2.32 -11.44 -21.39
C GLN A 210 1.26 -11.20 -22.47
N SER A 211 0.71 -12.27 -23.04
CA SER A 211 -0.39 -12.20 -24.02
C SER A 211 -1.67 -11.68 -23.38
N LEU A 212 -1.99 -12.14 -22.17
CA LEU A 212 -3.16 -11.66 -21.43
C LEU A 212 -3.09 -10.15 -21.16
N VAL A 213 -1.92 -9.64 -20.74
CA VAL A 213 -1.73 -8.21 -20.51
C VAL A 213 -1.85 -7.39 -21.80
N LYS A 214 -1.48 -7.95 -22.96
CA LYS A 214 -1.65 -7.28 -24.27
C LYS A 214 -3.12 -7.21 -24.70
N LEU A 215 -3.94 -8.19 -24.33
CA LEU A 215 -5.39 -8.19 -24.63
C LEU A 215 -6.15 -7.09 -23.88
N ILE A 216 -5.68 -6.68 -22.70
CA ILE A 216 -6.35 -5.65 -21.90
C ILE A 216 -6.07 -4.26 -22.50
N PRO A 217 -7.10 -3.51 -22.95
CA PRO A 217 -6.94 -2.18 -23.49
C PRO A 217 -6.40 -1.20 -22.42
N SER A 218 -5.66 -0.19 -22.86
CA SER A 218 -5.04 0.81 -21.96
C SER A 218 -6.06 1.53 -21.08
N THR A 219 -7.27 1.77 -21.59
CA THR A 219 -8.36 2.42 -20.85
C THR A 219 -8.75 1.62 -19.60
N ILE A 220 -8.88 0.30 -19.71
CA ILE A 220 -9.22 -0.56 -18.57
C ILE A 220 -8.07 -0.56 -17.55
N LYS A 221 -6.81 -0.59 -18.00
CA LYS A 221 -5.64 -0.55 -17.10
C LYS A 221 -5.62 0.71 -16.23
N ILE A 222 -5.92 1.87 -16.84
CA ILE A 222 -5.96 3.15 -16.13
C ILE A 222 -7.17 3.21 -15.20
N ALA A 223 -8.35 2.79 -15.67
CA ALA A 223 -9.58 2.76 -14.88
C ALA A 223 -9.44 1.85 -13.65
N THR A 224 -8.84 0.67 -13.79
CA THR A 224 -8.57 -0.23 -12.65
C THR A 224 -7.63 0.40 -11.64
N GLY A 225 -6.57 1.08 -12.09
CA GLY A 225 -5.65 1.80 -11.20
C GLY A 225 -6.35 2.92 -10.41
N ALA A 226 -7.20 3.70 -11.08
CA ALA A 226 -8.00 4.75 -10.44
C ALA A 226 -9.01 4.15 -9.44
N GLY A 227 -9.68 3.04 -9.80
CA GLY A 227 -10.64 2.36 -8.94
C GLY A 227 -10.01 1.77 -7.67
N ILE A 228 -8.83 1.13 -7.78
CA ILE A 228 -8.08 0.63 -6.62
C ILE A 228 -7.67 1.80 -5.72
N GLY A 229 -7.22 2.92 -6.29
CA GLY A 229 -6.87 4.12 -5.53
C GLY A 229 -8.06 4.70 -4.77
N LEU A 230 -9.22 4.82 -5.42
CA LEU A 230 -10.45 5.30 -4.79
C LEU A 230 -10.92 4.35 -3.69
N PHE A 231 -10.84 3.03 -3.91
CA PHE A 231 -11.20 2.02 -2.91
C PHE A 231 -10.27 2.03 -1.68
N LEU A 232 -8.97 2.24 -1.87
CA LEU A 232 -8.03 2.39 -0.74
C LEU A 232 -8.25 3.71 0.00
N ALA A 233 -8.58 4.79 -0.72
CA ALA A 233 -8.96 6.05 -0.09
C ALA A 233 -10.21 5.86 0.78
N GLU A 234 -11.22 5.18 0.27
CA GLU A 234 -12.44 4.82 0.97
C GLU A 234 -12.17 4.06 2.29
N ILE A 235 -11.37 2.99 2.24
CA ILE A 235 -10.96 2.25 3.46
C ILE A 235 -10.23 3.15 4.44
N SER A 236 -9.36 4.03 3.95
CA SER A 236 -8.56 4.95 4.78
C SER A 236 -9.42 6.04 5.42
N LEU A 237 -10.54 6.42 4.82
CA LEU A 237 -11.49 7.36 5.42
C LEU A 237 -12.48 6.65 6.37
N SER A 238 -12.69 5.34 6.23
CA SER A 238 -13.65 4.56 7.02
C SER A 238 -13.29 4.47 8.51
N TYR A 239 -14.30 4.23 9.36
CA TYR A 239 -14.19 4.18 10.82
C TYR A 239 -13.42 2.96 11.35
N GLY A 240 -13.53 1.79 10.70
CA GLY A 240 -12.99 0.54 11.26
C GLY A 240 -11.49 0.32 11.03
N SER A 241 -10.86 1.02 10.08
CA SER A 241 -9.44 0.81 9.72
C SER A 241 -8.72 2.11 9.29
N GLY A 242 -9.43 3.23 9.32
CA GLY A 242 -9.00 4.53 8.80
C GLY A 242 -9.26 5.67 9.78
N ILE A 243 -9.25 6.90 9.27
CA ILE A 243 -9.40 8.12 10.08
C ILE A 243 -10.83 8.36 10.59
N GLY A 244 -11.82 7.58 10.14
CA GLY A 244 -13.22 7.72 10.57
C GLY A 244 -13.92 8.98 10.07
N ALA A 245 -13.50 9.53 8.93
CA ALA A 245 -14.14 10.65 8.26
C ALA A 245 -15.49 10.26 7.61
N ILE A 246 -15.62 8.99 7.20
CA ILE A 246 -16.86 8.43 6.66
C ILE A 246 -17.35 7.27 7.53
N THR A 247 -18.65 7.24 7.76
CA THR A 247 -19.34 6.13 8.43
C THR A 247 -20.30 5.47 7.44
N GLY A 248 -20.56 4.17 7.62
CA GLY A 248 -21.60 3.49 6.86
C GLY A 248 -22.97 3.77 7.48
N GLY A 249 -23.93 4.26 6.70
CA GLY A 249 -25.34 4.18 7.07
C GLY A 249 -25.82 2.77 6.76
N TRP A 250 -26.16 1.98 7.77
CA TRP A 250 -26.34 0.53 7.59
C TRP A 250 -27.43 0.13 6.57
N ASN A 251 -28.42 0.99 6.28
CA ASN A 251 -29.47 0.75 5.26
C ASN A 251 -29.82 1.95 4.36
N ALA A 252 -29.68 3.22 4.80
CA ALA A 252 -30.21 4.38 4.05
C ALA A 252 -29.20 5.04 3.07
N THR A 253 -27.91 5.05 3.42
CA THR A 253 -26.85 5.58 2.56
C THR A 253 -25.59 4.71 2.71
N PRO A 254 -25.00 4.22 1.61
CA PRO A 254 -23.77 3.43 1.68
C PRO A 254 -22.64 4.14 2.46
N LEU A 255 -22.64 5.49 2.42
CA LEU A 255 -21.68 6.36 3.06
C LEU A 255 -22.34 7.62 3.61
N ALA A 256 -22.01 7.97 4.85
CA ALA A 256 -22.31 9.25 5.48
C ALA A 256 -21.00 9.99 5.76
N ILE A 257 -20.96 11.26 5.37
CA ILE A 257 -19.83 12.16 5.63
C ILE A 257 -20.09 12.78 7.00
N THR A 258 -19.11 12.69 7.90
CA THR A 258 -19.08 13.06 9.33
C THR A 258 -19.21 11.88 10.29
N GLY A 259 -18.08 11.55 10.94
CA GLY A 259 -17.92 10.55 11.97
C GLY A 259 -18.96 10.68 13.09
N CYS A 260 -19.65 9.59 13.35
CA CYS A 260 -20.62 9.47 14.41
C CYS A 260 -20.36 8.12 15.09
N PRO A 261 -20.17 8.11 16.42
CA PRO A 261 -19.89 6.88 17.13
C PRO A 261 -21.07 5.92 16.99
N ILE A 262 -20.77 4.62 16.90
CA ILE A 262 -21.77 3.54 16.75
C ILE A 262 -22.87 3.57 17.84
N GLU A 263 -22.58 4.20 18.99
CA GLU A 263 -23.48 4.33 20.14
C GLU A 263 -24.57 5.40 19.94
N MET A 264 -24.35 6.36 19.05
CA MET A 264 -25.26 7.49 18.79
C MET A 264 -25.97 7.39 17.44
N ILE A 265 -25.82 6.25 16.76
CA ILE A 265 -26.61 5.94 15.58
C ILE A 265 -27.95 5.41 16.07
N ASN A 266 -29.01 6.17 15.78
CA ASN A 266 -30.36 5.78 16.11
C ASN A 266 -30.70 4.47 15.37
N PRO A 267 -31.16 3.42 16.07
CA PRO A 267 -31.41 2.12 15.47
C PRO A 267 -32.50 2.13 14.39
N ASP A 268 -33.44 3.09 14.45
CA ASP A 268 -34.61 3.16 13.58
C ASP A 268 -34.41 4.08 12.36
N THR A 269 -33.82 5.26 12.57
CA THR A 269 -33.55 6.22 11.48
C THR A 269 -32.17 6.01 10.84
N GLN A 270 -31.26 5.31 11.53
CA GLN A 270 -29.86 5.10 11.15
C GLN A 270 -29.11 6.38 10.77
N MET A 271 -29.64 7.52 11.22
CA MET A 271 -29.02 8.83 11.17
C MET A 271 -28.46 9.13 12.54
N CYS A 272 -27.43 9.97 12.57
CA CYS A 272 -26.90 10.46 13.82
C CYS A 272 -27.81 11.53 14.36
N ASP A 273 -28.23 11.36 15.61
CA ASP A 273 -29.02 12.37 16.28
C ASP A 273 -28.25 13.69 16.33
N TRP A 274 -28.96 14.78 16.02
CA TRP A 274 -28.40 16.11 15.84
C TRP A 274 -27.53 16.54 17.02
N GLY A 275 -26.33 17.07 16.73
CA GLY A 275 -25.53 17.81 17.73
C GLY A 275 -24.19 17.19 18.13
N SER A 276 -23.77 16.07 17.54
CA SER A 276 -22.43 15.53 17.79
C SER A 276 -21.84 14.85 16.55
N CYS A 277 -21.57 15.64 15.51
CA CYS A 277 -20.47 15.31 14.61
C CYS A 277 -19.19 15.38 15.43
N GLN A 278 -18.88 14.33 16.20
CA GLN A 278 -17.56 14.15 16.76
C GLN A 278 -16.66 13.97 15.54
N ALA A 279 -16.08 15.07 15.07
CA ALA A 279 -14.78 15.05 14.43
C ALA A 279 -13.84 14.45 15.48
N GLN A 280 -13.83 13.12 15.54
CA GLN A 280 -13.00 12.29 16.38
C GLN A 280 -11.62 12.94 16.39
N ARG A 281 -11.02 13.13 17.57
CA ARG A 281 -9.72 13.80 17.68
C ARG A 281 -8.64 13.16 16.78
N GLN A 282 -8.83 11.88 16.43
CA GLN A 282 -8.10 11.11 15.43
C GLN A 282 -8.13 11.71 14.00
N ILE A 283 -9.24 12.31 13.57
CA ILE A 283 -9.33 13.00 12.25
C ILE A 283 -8.42 14.23 12.26
N TRP A 284 -8.49 15.03 13.31
CA TRP A 284 -7.70 16.25 13.42
C TRP A 284 -6.21 15.97 13.58
N THR A 285 -5.83 14.92 14.31
CA THR A 285 -4.43 14.48 14.37
C THR A 285 -3.96 14.01 12.98
N ALA A 286 -4.75 13.23 12.24
CA ALA A 286 -4.37 12.83 10.89
C ALA A 286 -4.22 14.02 9.92
N ILE A 287 -5.15 14.99 9.95
CA ILE A 287 -5.13 16.18 9.08
C ILE A 287 -3.95 17.10 9.42
N PHE A 288 -3.77 17.48 10.69
CA PHE A 288 -2.74 18.45 11.09
C PHE A 288 -1.36 17.82 11.22
N SER A 289 -1.26 16.67 11.89
CA SER A 289 0.03 16.04 12.17
C SER A 289 0.57 15.23 10.98
N GLY A 290 -0.31 14.70 10.13
CA GLY A 290 0.05 13.99 8.90
C GLY A 290 -0.05 14.87 7.67
N GLY A 291 -1.26 15.18 7.22
CA GLY A 291 -1.51 15.83 5.93
C GLY A 291 -0.82 17.18 5.77
N ILE A 292 -1.05 18.11 6.70
CA ILE A 292 -0.49 19.46 6.66
C ILE A 292 1.03 19.45 6.87
N SER A 293 1.54 18.61 7.76
CA SER A 293 3.00 18.50 7.97
C SER A 293 3.72 17.96 6.73
N VAL A 294 3.16 16.94 6.07
CA VAL A 294 3.69 16.38 4.83
C VAL A 294 3.62 17.41 3.70
N ALA A 295 2.49 18.10 3.55
CA ALA A 295 2.31 19.14 2.54
C ALA A 295 3.27 20.31 2.75
N TYR A 296 3.45 20.75 4.00
CA TYR A 296 4.40 21.79 4.38
C TYR A 296 5.85 21.36 4.07
N LEU A 297 6.26 20.16 4.48
CA LEU A 297 7.60 19.63 4.19
C LEU A 297 7.85 19.42 2.69
N MET A 298 6.82 19.05 1.92
CA MET A 298 6.89 18.99 0.46
C MET A 298 7.02 20.37 -0.17
N ALA A 299 6.33 21.39 0.36
CA ALA A 299 6.46 22.78 -0.11
C ALA A 299 7.90 23.31 0.06
N PHE A 300 8.59 22.96 1.15
CA PHE A 300 10.00 23.31 1.38
C PHE A 300 11.00 22.40 0.64
N ARG A 301 10.54 21.46 -0.20
CA ARG A 301 11.37 20.45 -0.90
C ARG A 301 12.33 19.72 0.05
N ALA A 302 11.89 19.47 1.28
CA ALA A 302 12.67 18.74 2.26
C ALA A 302 12.90 17.30 1.77
N LYS A 303 14.16 16.84 1.83
CA LYS A 303 14.46 15.41 1.66
C LYS A 303 13.74 14.68 2.80
N TYR A 304 13.07 13.55 2.51
CA TYR A 304 12.30 12.75 3.48
C TYR A 304 10.94 13.32 3.94
N ALA A 305 10.37 14.32 3.25
CA ALA A 305 9.10 14.95 3.63
C ALA A 305 7.97 13.96 3.95
N PHE A 306 7.76 12.95 3.09
CA PHE A 306 6.74 11.92 3.29
C PHE A 306 7.03 11.05 4.52
N LEU A 307 8.27 10.58 4.67
CA LEU A 307 8.68 9.68 5.75
C LEU A 307 8.62 10.36 7.12
N VAL A 308 9.04 11.63 7.20
CA VAL A 308 8.97 12.41 8.44
C VAL A 308 7.53 12.60 8.88
N GLY A 309 6.61 12.92 7.97
CA GLY A 309 5.20 13.06 8.31
C GLY A 309 4.55 11.75 8.75
N THR A 310 4.84 10.63 8.07
CA THR A 310 4.36 9.31 8.52
C THR A 310 4.92 8.94 9.90
N LEU A 311 6.21 9.18 10.14
CA LEU A 311 6.86 8.88 11.42
C LEU A 311 6.30 9.76 12.55
N LEU A 312 6.02 11.03 12.27
CA LEU A 312 5.35 11.93 13.20
C LEU A 312 3.98 11.36 13.60
N VAL A 313 3.16 10.95 12.63
CA VAL A 313 1.86 10.33 12.90
C VAL A 313 1.99 9.06 13.75
N VAL A 314 2.96 8.19 13.43
CA VAL A 314 3.21 6.95 14.20
C VAL A 314 3.61 7.26 15.64
N VAL A 315 4.51 8.22 15.85
CA VAL A 315 4.97 8.61 17.20
C VAL A 315 3.84 9.25 18.00
N VAL A 316 3.04 10.11 17.38
CA VAL A 316 1.86 10.74 18.03
C VAL A 316 0.79 9.69 18.34
N SER A 317 0.67 8.63 17.55
CA SER A 317 -0.30 7.55 17.73
C SER A 317 0.19 6.41 18.63
N TRP A 318 1.46 6.45 19.06
CA TRP A 318 2.08 5.39 19.87
C TRP A 318 1.54 5.25 21.30
N PRO A 319 1.25 6.34 22.05
CA PRO A 319 0.75 6.21 23.41
C PRO A 319 -0.70 5.74 23.40
N ARG A 320 -0.89 4.41 23.48
CA ARG A 320 -2.19 3.77 23.72
C ARG A 320 -2.71 4.22 25.10
N GLU A 321 -4.01 4.49 25.20
CA GLU A 321 -4.76 4.98 26.38
C GLU A 321 -4.86 6.53 26.55
N THR A 322 -4.51 7.35 25.56
CA THR A 322 -4.76 8.81 25.64
C THR A 322 -5.96 9.22 24.80
N LYS A 323 -6.68 10.30 25.20
CA LYS A 323 -7.82 10.90 24.46
C LYS A 323 -7.49 11.38 23.01
N ILE A 324 -6.29 11.07 22.52
CA ILE A 324 -5.71 11.46 21.23
C ILE A 324 -5.68 10.25 20.25
N THR A 325 -5.61 9.02 20.77
CA THR A 325 -5.59 7.73 20.03
C THR A 325 -6.83 6.92 20.33
#